data_AF-A0A5C6FC11-F1
#
_entry.id   AF-A0A5C6FC11-F1
#
_cell.length_a   1.000
_cell.length_b   1.000
_cell.length_c   1.000
_cell.angle_alpha   90.00
_cell.angle_beta   90.00
_cell.angle_gamma   90.00
#
_symmetry.space_group_name_H-M   'P 1'
#
loop_
_entity.id
_entity.type
_entity.pdbx_description
1 polymer ?
#
loop_
_entity_poly.entity_id
_entity_poly.type
_entity_poly.pdbx_seq_one_letter_code
_entity_poly.pdbx_strand_id
1 'polypeptide(L)'
;MDPQKAWIEMLRSWTDREWLEVAEYARALLEWLARDGFPPKTTPIGSLGNECHRKITRTVARHMLRRATSVLEDANGIPAEVAFSLSCAECCDEGPDQFDAATQQGWTGIEYTPAGLSENFLGRCPKCSRSD
;
A
#
# COMPACT_ATOMS: atom_id res chain seq x y z
N MET A 1 20.20 -8.40 10.69
CA MET A 1 19.12 -8.41 9.69
C MET A 1 19.76 -8.14 8.33
N ASP A 2 19.30 -8.79 7.27
CA ASP A 2 19.76 -8.50 5.90
C ASP A 2 18.92 -7.34 5.34
N PRO A 3 19.47 -6.11 5.25
CA PRO A 3 18.70 -4.96 4.80
C PRO A 3 18.30 -5.06 3.33
N GLN A 4 19.06 -5.79 2.50
CA GLN A 4 18.71 -5.98 1.11
C GLN A 4 17.48 -6.87 0.99
N LYS A 5 17.44 -7.97 1.77
CA LYS A 5 16.26 -8.83 1.83
C LYS A 5 15.04 -8.07 2.36
N ALA A 6 15.18 -7.39 3.51
CA ALA A 6 14.06 -6.63 4.09
C ALA A 6 13.52 -5.53 3.16
N TRP A 7 14.40 -4.87 2.40
CA TRP A 7 13.99 -3.91 1.37
C TRP A 7 13.15 -4.56 0.27
N ILE A 8 13.58 -5.71 -0.25
CA ILE A 8 12.86 -6.42 -1.31
C ILE A 8 11.50 -6.91 -0.80
N GLU A 9 11.45 -7.52 0.38
CA GLU A 9 10.18 -8.03 0.92
C GLU A 9 9.21 -6.88 1.26
N MET A 10 9.70 -5.75 1.80
CA MET A 10 8.84 -4.56 2.00
C MET A 10 8.17 -4.10 0.70
N LEU A 11 8.91 -4.06 -0.41
CA LEU A 11 8.36 -3.64 -1.72
C LEU A 11 7.41 -4.68 -2.33
N ARG A 12 7.66 -5.98 -2.11
CA ARG A 12 6.75 -7.05 -2.55
C ARG A 12 5.46 -7.03 -1.77
N SER A 13 5.53 -7.04 -0.45
CA SER A 13 4.35 -6.96 0.42
C SER A 13 3.53 -5.69 0.16
N TRP A 14 4.17 -4.58 -0.24
CA TRP A 14 3.44 -3.38 -0.68
C TRP A 14 2.62 -3.63 -1.95
N THR A 15 3.20 -4.34 -2.92
CA THR A 15 2.53 -4.70 -4.18
C THR A 15 1.41 -5.70 -3.94
N ASP A 16 1.64 -6.66 -3.04
CA ASP A 16 0.69 -7.71 -2.68
C ASP A 16 -0.35 -7.25 -1.63
N ARG A 17 -0.23 -6.01 -1.14
CA ARG A 17 -1.12 -5.37 -0.14
C ARG A 17 -1.12 -6.10 1.21
N GLU A 18 -0.02 -6.74 1.55
CA GLU A 18 0.22 -7.36 2.86
C GLU A 18 0.65 -6.30 3.88
N TRP A 19 -0.29 -5.46 4.31
CA TRP A 19 0.00 -4.25 5.09
C TRP A 19 0.74 -4.50 6.40
N LEU A 20 0.47 -5.63 7.07
CA LEU A 20 1.18 -6.02 8.29
C LEU A 20 2.68 -6.25 8.00
N GLU A 21 2.99 -7.03 6.98
CA GLU A 21 4.36 -7.31 6.54
C GLU A 21 5.08 -6.03 6.09
N VAL A 22 4.40 -5.15 5.35
CA VAL A 22 4.94 -3.82 4.99
C VAL A 22 5.36 -3.06 6.24
N ALA A 23 4.49 -2.99 7.25
CA ALA A 23 4.77 -2.26 8.48
C ALA A 23 5.95 -2.88 9.26
N GLU A 24 6.03 -4.21 9.31
CA GLU A 24 7.12 -4.92 9.98
C GLU A 24 8.48 -4.68 9.31
N TYR A 25 8.58 -4.90 7.99
CA TYR A 25 9.85 -4.68 7.26
C TYR A 25 10.26 -3.20 7.25
N ALA A 26 9.30 -2.28 7.09
CA ALA A 26 9.59 -0.86 7.12
C ALA A 26 10.13 -0.41 8.48
N ARG A 27 9.52 -0.88 9.59
CA ARG A 27 10.02 -0.61 10.95
C ARG A 27 11.41 -1.19 11.17
N ALA A 28 11.63 -2.45 10.77
CA ALA A 28 12.92 -3.12 10.90
C ALA A 28 14.04 -2.39 10.13
N LEU A 29 13.76 -1.90 8.91
CA LEU A 29 14.71 -1.08 8.14
C LEU A 29 15.02 0.25 8.81
N LEU A 30 14.00 0.94 9.33
CA LEU A 30 14.21 2.22 10.03
C LEU A 30 15.05 2.06 11.29
N GLU A 31 14.77 1.03 12.10
CA GLU A 31 15.55 0.69 13.29
C GLU A 31 17.00 0.33 12.94
N TRP A 32 17.20 -0.47 11.89
CA TRP A 32 18.53 -0.82 11.41
C TRP A 32 19.34 0.41 10.98
N LEU A 33 18.73 1.30 10.20
CA LEU A 33 19.38 2.54 9.76
C LEU A 33 19.59 3.55 10.88
N ALA A 34 18.82 3.47 11.97
CA ALA A 34 19.00 4.29 13.17
C ALA A 34 20.21 3.84 14.00
N ARG A 35 20.60 2.56 13.91
CA ARG A 35 21.81 1.99 14.53
C ARG A 35 23.04 2.06 13.61
N ASP A 36 23.05 3.03 12.70
CA ASP A 36 24.07 3.22 11.65
C ASP A 36 24.34 2.00 10.75
N GLY A 37 23.40 1.05 10.68
CA GLY A 37 23.47 -0.10 9.77
C GLY A 37 23.65 0.33 8.32
N PHE A 38 24.28 -0.53 7.51
CA PHE A 38 24.46 -0.26 6.08
C PHE A 38 23.12 -0.27 5.34
N PRO A 39 22.92 0.60 4.36
CA PRO A 39 21.67 0.67 3.61
C PRO A 39 21.60 -0.40 2.50
N PRO A 40 20.39 -0.82 2.10
CA PRO A 40 20.19 -1.65 0.92
C PRO A 40 20.44 -0.85 -0.37
N LYS A 41 20.69 -1.57 -1.48
CA LYS A 41 20.70 -0.95 -2.81
C LYS A 41 19.25 -0.73 -3.25
N THR A 42 18.90 0.54 -3.42
CA THR A 42 17.52 0.98 -3.74
C THR A 42 17.25 1.10 -5.24
N THR A 43 18.26 0.95 -6.10
CA THR A 43 18.14 1.00 -7.55
C THR A 43 19.12 0.00 -8.19
N PRO A 44 18.75 -0.61 -9.33
CA PRO A 44 19.68 -1.43 -10.11
C PRO A 44 20.73 -0.60 -10.86
N ILE A 45 20.54 0.73 -10.98
CA ILE A 45 21.38 1.60 -11.80
C ILE A 45 22.53 2.16 -10.97
N GLY A 46 23.76 1.68 -11.24
CA GLY A 46 25.01 2.26 -10.74
C GLY A 46 25.12 2.32 -9.21
N SER A 47 26.17 2.98 -8.73
CA SER A 47 26.35 3.25 -7.29
C SER A 47 25.93 4.69 -7.00
N LEU A 48 24.75 4.88 -6.41
CA LEU A 48 24.32 6.18 -5.87
C LEU A 48 25.13 6.60 -4.62
N GLY A 49 25.93 5.68 -4.07
CA GLY A 49 26.61 5.84 -2.79
C GLY A 49 25.70 5.53 -1.60
N ASN A 50 26.31 5.08 -0.50
CA ASN A 50 25.57 4.66 0.70
C ASN A 50 24.73 5.78 1.31
N GLU A 51 25.17 7.03 1.23
CA GLU A 51 24.38 8.15 1.76
C GLU A 51 23.04 8.30 1.03
N CYS A 52 23.05 8.25 -0.30
CA CYS A 52 21.84 8.32 -1.11
C CYS A 52 20.92 7.12 -0.85
N HIS A 53 21.47 5.90 -0.84
CA HIS A 53 20.69 4.70 -0.52
C HIS A 53 20.05 4.80 0.87
N ARG A 54 20.81 5.25 1.89
CA ARG A 54 20.27 5.47 3.24
C ARG A 54 19.12 6.46 3.26
N LYS A 55 19.25 7.60 2.55
CA LYS A 55 18.19 8.62 2.46
C LYS A 55 16.95 8.06 1.76
N ILE A 56 17.12 7.39 0.62
CA ILE A 56 16.00 6.79 -0.13
C ILE A 56 15.29 5.75 0.72
N THR A 57 16.03 4.79 1.30
CA THR A 57 15.43 3.74 2.14
C THR A 57 14.67 4.33 3.32
N ARG A 58 15.24 5.33 4.01
CA ARG A 58 14.57 5.98 5.14
C ARG A 58 13.29 6.70 4.73
N THR A 59 13.30 7.42 3.61
CA THR A 59 12.12 8.14 3.12
C THR A 59 11.02 7.16 2.71
N VAL A 60 11.36 6.14 1.93
CA VAL A 60 10.40 5.13 1.44
C VAL A 60 9.84 4.32 2.60
N ALA A 61 10.69 3.79 3.50
CA ALA A 61 10.22 3.02 4.64
C ALA A 61 9.32 3.84 5.58
N ARG A 62 9.59 5.13 5.79
CA ARG A 62 8.68 6.00 6.57
C ARG A 62 7.33 6.19 5.90
N HIS A 63 7.32 6.43 4.59
CA HIS A 63 6.09 6.60 3.84
C HIS A 63 5.25 5.31 3.88
N MET A 64 5.86 4.17 3.58
CA MET A 64 5.20 2.87 3.58
C MET A 64 4.71 2.49 4.97
N LEU A 65 5.51 2.70 6.02
CA LEU A 65 5.09 2.45 7.40
C LEU A 65 3.86 3.30 7.78
N ARG A 66 3.88 4.60 7.47
CA ARG A 66 2.74 5.49 7.75
C ARG A 66 1.48 5.00 7.04
N ARG A 67 1.59 4.69 5.74
CA ARG A 67 0.46 4.23 4.94
C ARG A 67 -0.09 2.90 5.46
N ALA A 68 0.78 1.91 5.67
CA ALA A 68 0.38 0.61 6.19
C ALA A 68 -0.28 0.72 7.56
N THR A 69 0.27 1.55 8.45
CA THR A 69 -0.34 1.82 9.77
C THR A 69 -1.72 2.44 9.62
N SER A 70 -1.88 3.45 8.74
CA SER A 70 -3.19 4.06 8.50
C SER A 70 -4.23 3.08 7.95
N VAL A 71 -3.82 2.11 7.13
CA VAL A 71 -4.73 1.06 6.64
C VAL A 71 -5.09 0.09 7.77
N LEU A 72 -4.12 -0.32 8.58
CA LEU A 72 -4.34 -1.28 9.66
C LEU A 72 -5.17 -0.72 10.83
N GLU A 73 -5.11 0.59 11.05
CA GLU A 73 -5.88 1.27 12.10
C GLU A 73 -7.32 1.60 11.69
N ASP A 74 -7.61 1.65 10.39
CA ASP A 74 -8.95 1.92 9.87
C ASP A 74 -9.77 0.63 9.75
N ALA A 75 -10.98 0.62 10.31
CA ALA A 75 -11.83 -0.58 10.35
C ALA A 75 -12.24 -1.09 8.96
N ASN A 76 -12.23 -0.22 7.95
CA ASN A 76 -12.59 -0.54 6.58
C ASN A 76 -11.34 -0.69 5.68
N GLY A 77 -10.14 -0.58 6.26
CA GLY A 77 -8.88 -0.61 5.51
C GLY A 77 -8.67 0.60 4.61
N ILE A 78 -9.33 1.73 4.90
CA ILE A 78 -9.26 2.97 4.12
C ILE A 78 -8.19 3.89 4.72
N PRO A 79 -7.09 4.19 4.01
CA PRO A 79 -6.13 5.14 4.50
C PRO A 79 -6.75 6.55 4.58
N ALA A 80 -6.61 7.23 5.73
CA ALA A 80 -7.27 8.52 6.01
C ALA A 80 -6.92 9.66 5.04
N GLU A 81 -5.78 9.52 4.36
CA GLU A 81 -5.22 10.48 3.39
C GLU A 81 -5.63 10.20 1.94
N VAL A 82 -6.46 9.19 1.71
CA VAL A 82 -6.91 8.77 0.38
C VAL A 82 -8.41 9.02 0.27
N ALA A 83 -8.81 9.81 -0.73
CA ALA A 83 -10.22 10.01 -1.04
C ALA A 83 -10.85 8.67 -1.46
N PHE A 84 -12.04 8.38 -0.93
CA PHE A 84 -12.78 7.20 -1.34
C PHE A 84 -13.38 7.43 -2.72
N SER A 85 -12.91 6.66 -3.70
CA SER A 85 -13.36 6.72 -5.08
C SER A 85 -13.39 5.29 -5.60
N LEU A 86 -14.55 4.85 -6.11
CA LEU A 86 -14.86 3.44 -6.33
C LEU A 86 -15.34 3.21 -7.75
N SER A 87 -14.83 2.17 -8.39
CA SER A 87 -15.36 1.68 -9.67
C SER A 87 -15.56 0.17 -9.65
N CYS A 88 -16.52 -0.31 -10.44
CA CYS A 88 -16.71 -1.73 -10.65
C CYS A 88 -15.54 -2.32 -11.45
N ALA A 89 -14.92 -3.38 -10.94
CA ALA A 89 -13.80 -4.07 -11.59
C ALA A 89 -14.17 -4.74 -12.93
N GLU A 90 -15.46 -4.98 -13.18
CA GLU A 90 -15.94 -5.68 -14.37
C GLU A 90 -16.55 -4.74 -15.42
N CYS A 91 -17.43 -3.84 -15.00
CA CYS A 91 -18.19 -2.99 -15.91
C CYS A 91 -17.82 -1.51 -15.84
N CYS A 92 -16.86 -1.14 -14.99
CA CYS A 92 -16.42 0.25 -14.77
C CYS A 92 -17.55 1.22 -14.37
N ASP A 93 -18.68 0.71 -13.87
CA ASP A 93 -19.75 1.55 -13.28
C ASP A 93 -19.16 2.30 -12.08
N GLU A 94 -19.43 3.60 -11.99
CA GLU A 94 -18.92 4.45 -10.92
C GLU A 94 -19.72 4.19 -9.64
N GLY A 95 -19.02 4.01 -8.52
CA GLY A 95 -19.61 3.83 -7.20
C GLY A 95 -19.84 5.17 -6.48
N PRO A 96 -20.47 5.13 -5.29
CA PRO A 96 -20.56 6.31 -4.45
C PRO A 96 -19.19 6.71 -3.89
N ASP A 97 -19.10 7.96 -3.42
CA ASP A 97 -17.90 8.58 -2.85
C ASP A 97 -17.68 8.26 -1.36
N GLN A 98 -18.43 7.31 -0.80
CA GLN A 98 -18.32 6.85 0.58
C GLN A 98 -18.44 5.32 0.69
N PHE A 99 -17.59 4.70 1.52
CA PHE A 99 -17.59 3.25 1.73
C PHE A 99 -18.89 2.73 2.35
N ASP A 100 -19.42 3.42 3.35
CA ASP A 100 -20.69 3.03 3.99
C ASP A 100 -21.86 3.10 3.00
N ALA A 101 -21.86 4.10 2.11
CA ALA A 101 -22.84 4.18 1.04
C ALA A 101 -22.68 3.04 0.02
N ALA A 102 -21.44 2.69 -0.34
CA ALA A 102 -21.16 1.57 -1.25
C ALA A 102 -21.68 0.24 -0.68
N THR A 103 -21.36 -0.06 0.59
CA THR A 103 -21.82 -1.29 1.24
C THR A 103 -23.35 -1.33 1.39
N GLN A 104 -23.99 -0.22 1.76
CA GLN A 104 -25.46 -0.11 1.82
C GLN A 104 -26.12 -0.32 0.44
N GLN A 105 -25.47 0.11 -0.63
CA GLN A 105 -25.94 -0.11 -2.01
C GLN A 105 -25.68 -1.54 -2.50
N GLY A 106 -24.98 -2.37 -1.74
CA GLY A 106 -24.71 -3.78 -2.07
C GLY A 106 -23.44 -4.01 -2.87
N TRP A 107 -22.49 -3.08 -2.84
CA TRP A 107 -21.16 -3.30 -3.38
C TRP A 107 -20.39 -4.30 -2.52
N THR A 108 -19.59 -5.15 -3.15
CA THR A 108 -18.83 -6.22 -2.47
C THR A 108 -17.38 -6.27 -2.96
N GLY A 109 -16.50 -6.91 -2.18
CA GLY A 109 -15.08 -7.08 -2.55
C GLY A 109 -14.36 -5.75 -2.79
N ILE A 110 -14.70 -4.71 -2.02
CA ILE A 110 -14.08 -3.39 -2.15
C ILE A 110 -12.66 -3.48 -1.63
N GLU A 111 -11.69 -3.22 -2.49
CA GLU A 111 -10.27 -3.28 -2.16
C GLU A 111 -9.59 -1.97 -2.54
N TYR A 112 -8.64 -1.55 -1.70
CA TYR A 112 -7.77 -0.44 -1.99
C TYR A 112 -6.76 -0.80 -3.11
N THR A 113 -6.68 0.03 -4.16
CA THR A 113 -5.86 -0.17 -5.36
C THR A 113 -4.98 1.06 -5.65
N PRO A 114 -3.95 1.35 -4.82
CA PRO A 114 -3.09 2.53 -4.97
C PRO A 114 -2.31 2.61 -6.30
N ALA A 115 -2.11 1.47 -6.96
CA ALA A 115 -1.46 1.39 -8.27
C ALA A 115 -2.44 1.50 -9.45
N GLY A 116 -3.74 1.64 -9.17
CA GLY A 116 -4.78 1.83 -10.18
C GLY A 116 -4.60 3.13 -10.96
N LEU A 117 -5.06 3.14 -12.22
CA LEU A 117 -4.91 4.28 -13.13
C LEU A 117 -6.03 5.33 -12.97
N SER A 118 -7.15 4.97 -12.35
CA SER A 118 -8.33 5.84 -12.21
C SER A 118 -8.76 5.98 -10.75
N GLU A 119 -9.33 4.92 -10.19
CA GLU A 119 -9.93 4.93 -8.86
C GLU A 119 -9.00 4.39 -7.79
N ASN A 120 -9.15 4.94 -6.58
CA ASN A 120 -8.42 4.47 -5.41
C ASN A 120 -8.92 3.12 -4.94
N PHE A 121 -10.18 2.76 -5.21
CA PHE A 121 -10.79 1.50 -4.83
C PHE A 121 -11.47 0.82 -6.01
N LEU A 122 -11.35 -0.50 -6.07
CA LEU A 122 -12.11 -1.35 -6.97
C LEU A 122 -13.00 -2.28 -6.17
N GLY A 123 -14.20 -2.56 -6.66
CA GLY A 123 -15.10 -3.54 -6.08
C GLY A 123 -16.00 -4.16 -7.15
N ARG A 124 -16.98 -4.96 -6.73
CA ARG A 124 -18.05 -5.43 -7.62
C ARG A 124 -19.34 -4.70 -7.32
N CYS A 125 -19.96 -4.14 -8.36
CA CYS A 125 -21.26 -3.49 -8.24
C CYS A 125 -22.39 -4.52 -8.04
N PRO A 126 -23.57 -4.10 -7.56
CA PRO A 126 -24.69 -5.00 -7.30
C PRO A 126 -25.21 -5.73 -8.56
N LYS A 127 -25.03 -5.14 -9.76
CA LYS A 127 -25.44 -5.74 -11.03
C LYS A 127 -24.53 -6.93 -11.39
N CYS A 128 -23.22 -6.73 -11.30
CA CYS A 128 -22.21 -7.75 -11.56
C CYS A 128 -22.23 -8.86 -10.49
N SER A 129 -22.42 -8.50 -9.22
CA SER A 129 -22.46 -9.47 -8.11
C SER A 129 -23.65 -10.44 -8.17
N ARG A 130 -24.71 -10.12 -8.91
CA ARG A 130 -25.89 -10.98 -9.09
C ARG A 130 -25.83 -11.86 -10.34
N SER A 131 -24.83 -11.66 -11.18
CA SER A 131 -24.66 -12.38 -12.45
C SER A 131 -23.75 -13.60 -12.35
N ASP A 132 -23.17 -13.85 -11.16
CA ASP A 132 -22.47 -15.07 -10.75
C ASP A 132 -23.44 -16.04 -10.04
#